data_AF-G2QFN2-F1
#
_entry.id   AF-G2QFN2-F1
#
_cell.length_a   1.000
_cell.length_b   1.000
_cell.length_c   1.000
_cell.angle_alpha   90.00
_cell.angle_beta   90.00
_cell.angle_gamma   90.00
#
_symmetry.space_group_name_H-M   'P 1'
#
loop_
_entity.id
_entity.type
_entity.pdbx_description
1 polymer ?
#
loop_
_entity_poly.entity_id
_entity_poly.type
_entity_poly.pdbx_seq_one_letter_code
_entity_poly.pdbx_strand_id
1 'polypeptide(L)'
;MAAPDVMQSSSPKPHHGKRKLHSDSNERSPKKRRAGEPRSHTQGQEWPQHPISTVGDYSRIHNSILAKLRPKFEVRTMSVMSSTSISKHVDHALEHLGRFSPWDRAVLPGVVLLCAKSSASSKLITIAELIKRRIGESEQKWFQYNVPKETVETEPLPGTKEPSVVEDTFMAADREDRESTDDECFETFPQTIHEQAVQPAKIRYKAHIVVILSRVPLEELKSEPNISVQTNEQHIDYLWRKKMGLAG
;
A
#
# COMPACT_ATOMS: atom_id res chain seq x y z
N MET A 1 52.84 7.65 51.77
CA MET A 1 51.99 8.53 52.57
C MET A 1 50.54 8.31 52.16
N ALA A 2 49.71 7.97 53.16
CA ALA A 2 48.25 8.06 53.26
C ALA A 2 47.33 7.55 52.12
N ALA A 3 46.82 6.34 52.37
CA ALA A 3 45.45 5.81 52.33
C ALA A 3 44.34 6.32 51.35
N PRO A 4 43.45 5.40 50.92
CA PRO A 4 42.27 5.63 50.07
C PRO A 4 40.99 5.89 50.88
N ASP A 5 39.95 6.43 50.24
CA ASP A 5 38.61 6.55 50.83
C ASP A 5 37.54 5.82 50.00
N VAL A 6 36.53 5.39 50.74
CA VAL A 6 35.62 4.26 50.52
C VAL A 6 34.19 4.77 50.31
N MET A 7 33.46 4.10 49.40
CA MET A 7 32.00 3.90 49.29
C MET A 7 31.01 5.00 49.71
N GLN A 8 30.02 5.27 48.84
CA GLN A 8 28.63 4.85 49.13
C GLN A 8 27.68 4.92 47.93
N SER A 9 26.79 3.93 47.95
CA SER A 9 25.72 3.57 47.03
C SER A 9 24.50 4.51 47.05
N SER A 10 23.81 4.66 45.92
CA SER A 10 22.33 4.68 45.93
C SER A 10 21.73 4.34 44.56
N SER A 11 21.05 3.20 44.49
CA SER A 11 20.07 2.88 43.45
C SER A 11 18.69 3.36 43.91
N PRO A 12 17.83 3.89 43.04
CA PRO A 12 16.40 3.92 43.28
C PRO A 12 15.70 2.70 42.65
N LYS A 13 15.02 1.93 43.50
CA LYS A 13 14.12 0.81 43.19
C LYS A 13 12.64 1.32 43.10
N PRO A 14 11.70 0.49 42.61
CA PRO A 14 10.50 0.89 41.88
C PRO A 14 9.29 1.20 42.77
N HIS A 15 8.37 2.01 42.24
CA HIS A 15 7.06 2.23 42.85
C HIS A 15 6.06 1.14 42.47
N HIS A 16 5.66 0.34 43.47
CA HIS A 16 4.48 -0.51 43.42
C HIS A 16 3.21 0.26 43.81
N GLY A 17 2.18 0.14 42.95
CA GLY A 17 0.88 -0.39 43.33
C GLY A 17 -0.15 0.54 44.00
N LYS A 18 -1.27 0.79 43.30
CA LYS A 18 -2.61 0.71 43.91
C LYS A 18 -3.59 0.02 42.94
N ARG A 19 -4.23 -1.02 43.48
CA ARG A 19 -5.25 -1.90 42.89
C ARG A 19 -6.56 -1.15 42.64
N LYS A 20 -7.31 -1.56 41.60
CA LYS A 20 -8.77 -1.60 41.63
C LYS A 20 -9.24 -2.97 41.14
N LEU A 21 -9.69 -3.78 42.09
CA LEU A 21 -10.54 -4.95 41.88
C LEU A 21 -11.98 -4.48 42.10
N HIS A 22 -12.87 -4.81 41.17
CA HIS A 22 -14.30 -4.99 41.45
C HIS A 22 -14.71 -6.27 40.73
N SER A 23 -15.08 -7.28 41.51
CA SER A 23 -15.74 -8.50 41.02
C SER A 23 -17.25 -8.41 41.25
N ASP A 24 -17.95 -9.24 40.47
CA ASP A 24 -19.29 -9.78 40.64
C ASP A 24 -20.47 -8.78 40.60
N SER A 25 -21.60 -9.06 39.95
CA SER A 25 -22.27 -10.34 39.76
C SER A 25 -23.32 -10.16 38.66
N ASN A 26 -23.45 -11.07 37.68
CA ASN A 26 -24.61 -11.08 36.78
C ASN A 26 -25.40 -12.38 36.98
N GLU A 27 -26.53 -12.26 37.69
CA GLU A 27 -27.48 -13.34 37.96
C GLU A 27 -28.37 -13.66 36.75
N ARG A 28 -28.84 -14.91 36.75
CA ARG A 28 -29.65 -15.55 35.70
C ARG A 28 -31.16 -15.30 35.87
N SER A 29 -31.82 -14.89 34.77
CA SER A 29 -33.14 -15.38 34.27
C SER A 29 -34.45 -15.01 35.04
N PRO A 30 -35.66 -15.36 34.54
CA PRO A 30 -36.34 -14.96 33.29
C PRO A 30 -37.83 -14.54 33.52
N LYS A 31 -38.50 -13.82 32.58
CA LYS A 31 -39.96 -13.98 32.32
C LYS A 31 -40.52 -13.15 31.14
N LYS A 32 -41.13 -13.90 30.21
CA LYS A 32 -42.51 -13.72 29.68
C LYS A 32 -42.81 -12.41 28.91
N ARG A 33 -43.13 -12.51 27.62
CA ARG A 33 -44.52 -12.50 27.10
C ARG A 33 -44.59 -12.76 25.59
N ARG A 34 -45.72 -13.38 25.24
CA ARG A 34 -46.17 -13.98 23.97
C ARG A 34 -46.69 -12.94 22.95
N ALA A 35 -46.72 -13.42 21.70
CA ALA A 35 -47.78 -13.30 20.67
C ALA A 35 -47.66 -12.22 19.59
N GLY A 36 -47.79 -12.66 18.33
CA GLY A 36 -48.35 -11.90 17.20
C GLY A 36 -47.59 -12.04 15.88
N GLU A 37 -47.97 -13.00 15.04
CA GLU A 37 -47.88 -12.87 13.56
C GLU A 37 -48.77 -11.69 13.09
N PRO A 38 -48.52 -10.99 11.94
CA PRO A 38 -48.52 -11.64 10.61
C PRO A 38 -47.66 -11.01 9.47
N ARG A 39 -47.50 -11.82 8.41
CA ARG A 39 -47.41 -11.56 6.95
C ARG A 39 -46.69 -10.32 6.34
N SER A 40 -45.99 -10.69 5.26
CA SER A 40 -45.83 -10.04 3.94
C SER A 40 -44.75 -8.98 3.70
N HIS A 41 -43.85 -9.38 2.80
CA HIS A 41 -43.21 -8.65 1.69
C HIS A 41 -42.65 -7.25 1.94
N THR A 42 -41.33 -7.14 1.78
CA THR A 42 -40.73 -5.98 1.12
C THR A 42 -39.54 -6.46 0.30
N GLN A 43 -39.67 -6.41 -1.02
CA GLN A 43 -38.57 -6.48 -1.97
C GLN A 43 -37.64 -5.28 -1.68
N GLY A 44 -36.47 -5.56 -1.09
CA GLY A 44 -35.36 -4.62 -1.11
C GLY A 44 -34.63 -4.76 -2.43
N GLN A 45 -34.70 -3.73 -3.26
CA GLN A 45 -33.87 -3.58 -4.44
C GLN A 45 -32.39 -3.71 -4.05
N GLU A 46 -31.73 -4.74 -4.58
CA GLU A 46 -30.27 -4.83 -4.61
C GLU A 46 -29.74 -3.77 -5.56
N TRP A 47 -29.26 -2.67 -4.99
CA TRP A 47 -28.35 -1.79 -5.70
C TRP A 47 -27.10 -2.58 -6.08
N PRO A 48 -26.64 -2.58 -7.35
CA PRO A 48 -25.35 -3.14 -7.69
C PRO A 48 -24.29 -2.29 -7.01
N GLN A 49 -23.79 -2.77 -5.87
CA GLN A 49 -22.52 -2.30 -5.35
C GLN A 49 -21.46 -2.69 -6.38
N HIS A 50 -21.15 -1.79 -7.31
CA HIS A 50 -19.92 -1.93 -8.08
C HIS A 50 -18.77 -1.75 -7.09
N PRO A 51 -18.01 -2.81 -6.75
CA PRO A 51 -16.80 -2.58 -5.98
C PRO A 51 -15.89 -1.74 -6.87
N ILE A 52 -15.49 -0.56 -6.40
CA ILE A 52 -14.38 0.21 -6.98
C ILE A 52 -13.12 -0.63 -6.72
N SER A 53 -12.92 -1.64 -7.58
CA SER A 53 -11.79 -2.56 -7.51
C SER A 53 -10.59 -1.86 -8.13
N THR A 54 -9.95 -0.99 -7.35
CA THR A 54 -8.64 -0.40 -7.68
C THR A 54 -7.55 -1.46 -7.87
N VAL A 55 -7.83 -2.72 -7.52
CA VAL A 55 -6.97 -3.89 -7.77
C VAL A 55 -6.97 -4.30 -9.26
N GLY A 56 -8.03 -3.97 -10.00
CA GLY A 56 -8.18 -4.31 -11.43
C GLY A 56 -7.18 -3.59 -12.35
N ASP A 57 -6.89 -2.32 -12.09
CA ASP A 57 -6.07 -1.49 -13.00
C ASP A 57 -4.61 -1.93 -13.03
N TYR A 58 -4.02 -2.19 -11.86
CA TYR A 58 -2.61 -2.55 -11.79
C TYR A 58 -2.35 -3.94 -12.38
N SER A 59 -3.31 -4.85 -12.34
CA SER A 59 -3.15 -6.22 -12.82
C SER A 59 -2.68 -6.26 -14.27
N ARG A 60 -3.22 -5.38 -15.14
CA ARG A 60 -2.81 -5.28 -16.55
C ARG A 60 -1.32 -4.95 -16.74
N ILE A 61 -0.74 -4.20 -15.81
CA ILE A 61 0.64 -3.69 -15.90
C ILE A 61 1.68 -4.80 -15.70
N HIS A 62 1.38 -5.75 -14.80
CA HIS A 62 2.36 -6.74 -14.34
C HIS A 62 1.95 -8.20 -14.58
N ASN A 63 0.79 -8.46 -15.20
CA ASN A 63 0.32 -9.83 -15.51
C ASN A 63 1.34 -10.66 -16.30
N SER A 64 2.03 -10.08 -17.28
CA SER A 64 3.05 -10.81 -18.06
C SER A 64 4.23 -11.26 -17.21
N ILE A 65 4.62 -10.45 -16.22
CA ILE A 65 5.67 -10.78 -15.26
C ILE A 65 5.16 -11.84 -14.27
N LEU A 66 3.93 -11.69 -13.77
CA LEU A 66 3.32 -12.67 -12.86
C LEU A 66 3.22 -14.07 -13.49
N ALA A 67 2.87 -14.15 -14.77
CA ALA A 67 2.78 -15.41 -15.50
C ALA A 67 4.12 -16.16 -15.53
N LYS A 68 5.24 -15.43 -15.58
CA LYS A 68 6.60 -16.00 -15.57
C LYS A 68 7.05 -16.42 -14.17
N LEU A 69 6.67 -15.67 -13.14
CA LEU A 69 7.15 -15.89 -11.77
C LEU A 69 6.32 -16.91 -10.98
N ARG A 70 5.00 -16.90 -11.11
CA ARG A 70 4.09 -17.78 -10.35
C ARG A 70 4.38 -19.28 -10.42
N PRO A 71 4.93 -19.84 -11.52
CA PRO A 71 5.28 -21.26 -11.56
C PRO A 71 6.41 -21.68 -10.59
N LYS A 72 7.26 -20.73 -10.18
CA LYS A 72 8.47 -21.01 -9.38
C LYS A 72 8.52 -20.28 -8.04
N PHE A 73 7.66 -19.27 -7.87
CA PHE A 73 7.71 -18.36 -6.72
C PHE A 73 6.32 -18.07 -6.18
N GLU A 74 6.24 -17.88 -4.87
CA GLU A 74 5.03 -17.37 -4.24
C GLU A 74 5.02 -15.84 -4.33
N VAL A 75 4.28 -15.30 -5.30
CA VAL A 75 4.29 -13.85 -5.58
C VAL A 75 3.14 -13.15 -4.85
N ARG A 76 3.49 -12.14 -4.03
CA ARG A 76 2.54 -11.23 -3.38
C ARG A 76 2.58 -9.85 -4.02
N THR A 77 1.49 -9.47 -4.68
CA THR A 77 1.32 -8.12 -5.25
C THR A 77 0.79 -7.14 -4.20
N MET A 78 1.36 -5.94 -4.15
CA MET A 78 0.94 -4.86 -3.26
C MET A 78 0.93 -3.53 -4.02
N SER A 79 -0.24 -2.92 -4.14
CA SER A 79 -0.37 -1.57 -4.71
C SER A 79 0.01 -0.52 -3.66
N VAL A 80 0.71 0.53 -4.10
CA VAL A 80 1.11 1.67 -3.27
C VAL A 80 0.45 2.94 -3.83
N MET A 81 -0.28 3.61 -2.95
CA MET A 81 -1.00 4.86 -3.19
C MET A 81 -0.69 5.89 -2.09
N SER A 82 -1.11 7.14 -2.29
CA SER A 82 -0.87 8.22 -1.32
C SER A 82 -1.50 7.98 0.06
N SER A 83 -2.49 7.10 0.18
CA SER A 83 -3.08 6.67 1.46
C SER A 83 -2.45 5.41 2.07
N THR A 84 -1.58 4.71 1.33
CA THR A 84 -0.93 3.47 1.82
C THR A 84 -0.10 3.74 3.07
N SER A 85 -0.30 2.91 4.10
CA SER A 85 0.54 2.89 5.31
C SER A 85 1.87 2.23 5.00
N ILE A 86 2.97 2.96 5.22
CA ILE A 86 4.33 2.45 4.99
C ILE A 86 4.60 1.25 5.89
N SER A 87 4.36 1.37 7.20
CA SER A 87 4.67 0.30 8.17
C SER A 87 3.94 -1.00 7.83
N LYS A 88 2.64 -0.95 7.58
CA LYS A 88 1.86 -2.16 7.24
C LYS A 88 2.38 -2.85 5.98
N HIS A 89 2.75 -2.08 4.95
CA HIS A 89 3.30 -2.65 3.72
C HIS A 89 4.68 -3.27 3.94
N VAL A 90 5.53 -2.62 4.74
CA VAL A 90 6.85 -3.15 5.11
C VAL A 90 6.69 -4.45 5.91
N ASP A 91 5.84 -4.46 6.93
CA ASP A 91 5.64 -5.62 7.80
C ASP A 91 5.10 -6.82 7.01
N HIS A 92 4.07 -6.62 6.19
CA HIS A 92 3.52 -7.69 5.34
C HIS A 92 4.50 -8.18 4.28
N ALA A 93 5.31 -7.30 3.72
CA ALA A 93 6.33 -7.70 2.75
C ALA A 93 7.41 -8.55 3.42
N LEU A 94 7.90 -8.13 4.60
CA LEU A 94 8.89 -8.89 5.35
C LEU A 94 8.36 -10.23 5.84
N GLU A 95 7.12 -10.27 6.33
CA GLU A 95 6.43 -11.51 6.71
C GLU A 95 6.39 -12.47 5.51
N HIS A 96 6.02 -11.98 4.32
CA HIS A 96 5.95 -12.79 3.10
C HIS A 96 7.31 -13.30 2.64
N LEU A 97 8.32 -12.42 2.62
CA LEU A 97 9.67 -12.75 2.19
C LEU A 97 10.38 -13.69 3.18
N GLY A 98 9.99 -13.66 4.46
CA GLY A 98 10.57 -14.46 5.54
C GLY A 98 10.05 -15.90 5.64
N ARG A 99 8.98 -16.27 4.91
CA ARG A 99 8.42 -17.64 4.93
C ARG A 99 9.33 -18.70 4.32
N PHE A 100 10.29 -18.27 3.49
CA PHE A 100 11.18 -19.17 2.80
C PHE A 100 12.38 -19.59 3.67
N SER A 101 12.61 -20.90 3.79
CA SER A 101 13.83 -21.47 4.35
C SER A 101 14.61 -22.18 3.24
N PRO A 102 15.92 -21.90 3.04
CA PRO A 102 16.74 -22.58 2.03
C PRO A 102 16.80 -24.11 2.19
N TRP A 103 16.47 -24.61 3.38
CA TRP A 103 16.50 -26.03 3.73
C TRP A 103 15.17 -26.74 3.47
N ASP A 104 14.09 -25.98 3.31
CA ASP A 104 12.76 -26.51 3.06
C ASP A 104 12.40 -26.38 1.58
N ARG A 105 12.44 -27.50 0.86
CA ARG A 105 12.11 -27.56 -0.57
C ARG A 105 10.61 -27.67 -0.83
N ALA A 106 9.78 -27.84 0.20
CA ALA A 106 8.33 -27.91 0.06
C ALA A 106 7.70 -26.52 -0.16
N VAL A 107 8.41 -25.46 0.23
CA VAL A 107 7.91 -24.08 0.18
C VAL A 107 8.59 -23.30 -0.94
N LEU A 108 7.78 -22.68 -1.81
CA LEU A 108 8.29 -21.82 -2.87
C LEU A 108 8.89 -20.54 -2.27
N PRO A 109 9.98 -19.99 -2.83
CA PRO A 109 10.52 -18.73 -2.35
C PRO A 109 9.52 -17.59 -2.53
N GLY A 110 9.36 -16.78 -1.48
CA GLY A 110 8.50 -15.60 -1.49
C GLY A 110 9.07 -14.47 -2.33
N VAL A 111 8.23 -13.84 -3.14
CA VAL A 111 8.54 -12.66 -3.94
C VAL A 111 7.46 -11.60 -3.70
N VAL A 112 7.87 -10.34 -3.50
CA VAL A 112 6.95 -9.22 -3.33
C VAL A 112 7.03 -8.31 -4.53
N LEU A 113 5.87 -7.99 -5.11
CA LEU A 113 5.74 -7.03 -6.22
C LEU A 113 5.03 -5.79 -5.71
N LEU A 114 5.76 -4.68 -5.63
CA LEU A 114 5.23 -3.36 -5.31
C LEU A 114 4.90 -2.62 -6.62
N CYS A 115 3.73 -1.99 -6.72
CA CYS A 115 3.38 -1.19 -7.89
C CYS A 115 2.75 0.14 -7.48
N ALA A 116 3.15 1.23 -8.14
CA ALA A 116 2.60 2.56 -7.92
C ALA A 116 2.44 3.35 -9.22
N LYS A 117 1.47 4.27 -9.24
CA LYS A 117 1.42 5.40 -10.17
C LYS A 117 2.55 6.39 -9.88
N SER A 118 2.88 7.24 -10.85
CA SER A 118 3.89 8.30 -10.70
C SER A 118 3.71 9.13 -9.43
N SER A 119 2.47 9.50 -9.08
CA SER A 119 2.14 10.30 -7.90
C SER A 119 2.44 9.63 -6.54
N ALA A 120 2.59 8.30 -6.51
CA ALA A 120 2.90 7.54 -5.29
C ALA A 120 4.28 6.84 -5.36
N SER A 121 5.08 7.13 -6.40
CA SER A 121 6.38 6.50 -6.64
C SER A 121 7.35 6.70 -5.48
N SER A 122 7.50 7.93 -4.98
CA SER A 122 8.40 8.23 -3.85
C SER A 122 8.06 7.39 -2.61
N LYS A 123 6.78 7.19 -2.32
CA LYS A 123 6.36 6.32 -1.20
C LYS A 123 6.71 4.85 -1.44
N LEU A 124 6.51 4.36 -2.67
CA LEU A 124 6.88 2.99 -3.03
C LEU A 124 8.38 2.77 -2.83
N ILE A 125 9.21 3.72 -3.26
CA ILE A 125 10.66 3.66 -3.04
C ILE A 125 10.98 3.62 -1.54
N THR A 126 10.36 4.48 -0.72
CA THR A 126 10.54 4.45 0.74
C THR A 126 10.21 3.07 1.34
N ILE A 127 9.09 2.46 0.92
CA ILE A 127 8.71 1.12 1.37
C ILE A 127 9.78 0.09 0.94
N ALA A 128 10.21 0.11 -0.32
CA ALA A 128 11.21 -0.82 -0.84
C ALA A 128 12.56 -0.69 -0.10
N GLU A 129 13.03 0.53 0.15
CA GLU A 129 14.27 0.79 0.88
C GLU A 129 14.20 0.33 2.33
N LEU A 130 13.07 0.53 3.01
CA LEU A 130 12.88 0.03 4.37
C LEU A 130 12.91 -1.50 4.43
N ILE A 131 12.25 -2.18 3.49
CA ILE A 131 12.28 -3.65 3.39
C ILE A 131 13.73 -4.13 3.19
N LYS A 132 14.45 -3.57 2.21
CA LYS A 132 15.85 -3.92 1.94
C LYS A 132 16.76 -3.68 3.13
N ARG A 133 16.56 -2.57 3.85
CA ARG A 133 17.33 -2.23 5.05
C ARG A 133 17.13 -3.29 6.14
N ARG A 134 15.87 -3.62 6.47
CA ARG A 134 15.55 -4.65 7.48
C ARG A 134 16.13 -6.01 7.15
N ILE A 135 16.08 -6.36 5.87
CA ILE A 135 16.70 -7.56 5.35
C ILE A 135 18.24 -7.50 5.50
N GLY A 136 18.87 -6.40 5.08
CA GLY A 136 20.32 -6.23 5.15
C GLY A 136 20.86 -6.21 6.59
N GLU A 137 20.11 -5.62 7.53
CA GLU A 137 20.38 -5.64 8.98
C GLU A 137 20.46 -7.08 9.52
N SER A 138 19.77 -8.02 8.87
CA SER A 138 19.79 -9.45 9.22
C SER A 138 20.89 -10.24 8.48
N GLU A 139 21.90 -9.56 7.93
CA GLU A 139 23.01 -10.14 7.14
C GLU A 139 22.55 -11.00 5.96
N GLN A 140 21.43 -10.60 5.35
CA GLN A 140 20.65 -11.41 4.44
C GLN A 140 20.64 -10.78 3.02
N LYS A 141 20.78 -11.61 1.97
CA LYS A 141 20.87 -11.16 0.56
C LYS A 141 19.52 -10.74 -0.03
N TRP A 142 19.38 -9.54 -0.58
CA TRP A 142 18.18 -9.13 -1.32
C TRP A 142 18.49 -8.86 -2.79
N PHE A 143 17.46 -9.02 -3.61
CA PHE A 143 17.48 -8.74 -5.04
C PHE A 143 16.27 -7.86 -5.37
N GLN A 144 16.53 -6.75 -6.05
CA GLN A 144 15.53 -5.79 -6.50
C GLN A 144 15.54 -5.71 -8.02
N TYR A 145 14.35 -5.76 -8.62
CA TYR A 145 14.14 -5.60 -10.04
C TYR A 145 13.18 -4.43 -10.26
N ASN A 146 13.65 -3.37 -10.93
CA ASN A 146 12.82 -2.20 -11.25
C ASN A 146 12.31 -2.34 -12.68
N VAL A 147 11.00 -2.13 -12.83
CA VAL A 147 10.31 -2.22 -14.12
C VAL A 147 9.46 -0.96 -14.31
N PRO A 148 9.97 0.06 -15.02
CA PRO A 148 9.16 1.19 -15.43
C PRO A 148 8.12 0.72 -16.46
N LYS A 149 6.89 1.21 -16.33
CA LYS A 149 5.76 0.88 -17.20
C LYS A 149 4.96 2.13 -17.53
N GLU A 150 4.26 2.08 -18.65
CA GLU A 150 3.39 3.15 -19.11
C GLU A 150 2.06 2.55 -19.54
N THR A 151 0.97 3.22 -19.21
CA THR A 151 -0.38 2.85 -19.66
C THR A 151 -1.02 4.04 -20.35
N VAL A 152 -1.77 3.76 -21.41
CA VAL A 152 -2.54 4.77 -22.15
C VAL A 152 -3.97 4.76 -21.65
N GLU A 153 -4.47 5.91 -21.21
CA GLU A 153 -5.88 6.11 -20.91
C GLU A 153 -6.48 7.09 -21.92
N THR A 154 -7.61 6.69 -22.52
CA THR A 154 -8.40 7.56 -23.38
C THR A 154 -9.50 8.17 -22.52
N GLU A 155 -9.48 9.49 -22.31
CA GLU A 155 -10.59 10.14 -21.61
C GLU A 155 -11.82 10.21 -22.54
N PRO A 156 -13.01 9.74 -22.10
CA PRO A 156 -14.24 9.97 -22.83
C PRO A 156 -14.56 11.47 -22.85
N LEU A 157 -15.16 11.93 -23.96
CA LEU A 157 -15.45 13.36 -24.17
C LEU A 157 -16.26 13.96 -23.00
N PRO A 158 -16.00 15.22 -22.63
CA PRO A 158 -16.83 15.95 -21.68
C PRO A 158 -18.23 16.15 -22.29
N GLY A 159 -19.18 15.29 -21.92
CA GLY A 159 -20.55 15.32 -22.42
C GLY A 159 -21.36 14.04 -22.17
N THR A 160 -20.70 12.90 -21.90
CA THR A 160 -21.38 11.62 -21.62
C THR A 160 -21.44 11.28 -20.13
N LYS A 161 -21.48 12.28 -19.25
CA LYS A 161 -21.82 12.06 -17.84
C LYS A 161 -23.32 12.27 -17.72
N GLU A 162 -24.06 11.21 -17.42
CA GLU A 162 -25.42 11.36 -16.88
C GLU A 162 -25.36 12.27 -15.64
N PRO A 163 -26.32 13.19 -15.48
CA PRO A 163 -26.30 14.14 -14.38
C PRO A 163 -26.42 13.39 -13.06
N SER A 164 -25.32 13.31 -12.32
CA SER A 164 -25.33 12.97 -10.90
C SER A 164 -26.06 14.08 -10.18
N VAL A 165 -27.31 13.82 -9.78
CA VAL A 165 -28.10 14.69 -8.90
C VAL A 165 -27.31 14.90 -7.60
N VAL A 166 -26.74 16.08 -7.44
CA VAL A 166 -26.31 16.60 -6.15
C VAL A 166 -27.45 17.50 -5.69
N GLU A 167 -28.19 17.07 -4.67
CA GLU A 167 -29.15 17.94 -3.98
C GLU A 167 -28.37 19.04 -3.24
N ASP A 168 -28.26 20.20 -3.87
CA ASP A 168 -27.77 21.42 -3.22
C ASP A 168 -28.78 21.86 -2.15
N THR A 169 -28.36 21.73 -0.90
CA THR A 169 -29.06 22.29 0.26
C THR A 169 -28.71 23.76 0.38
N PHE A 170 -29.68 24.63 0.09
CA PHE A 170 -29.64 26.06 0.37
C PHE A 170 -29.63 26.33 1.88
N MET A 171 -28.68 27.14 2.38
CA MET A 171 -28.85 27.95 3.59
C MET A 171 -28.37 29.38 3.30
N ALA A 172 -29.25 30.32 3.62
CA ALA A 172 -29.23 31.72 3.24
C ALA A 172 -28.25 32.60 4.05
N ALA A 173 -28.00 33.78 3.48
CA ALA A 173 -27.11 34.87 3.85
C ALA A 173 -27.35 35.53 5.23
N ASP A 174 -26.33 36.17 5.80
CA ASP A 174 -26.36 37.63 6.01
C ASP A 174 -24.95 38.30 6.14
N ARG A 175 -24.83 39.48 5.51
CA ARG A 175 -23.92 40.67 5.58
C ARG A 175 -22.60 40.66 6.40
N GLU A 176 -21.51 41.38 6.08
CA GLU A 176 -21.26 42.59 5.26
C GLU A 176 -19.72 42.82 5.07
N ASP A 177 -19.36 43.50 3.97
CA ASP A 177 -18.19 44.39 3.73
C ASP A 177 -16.76 43.85 3.38
N ARG A 178 -16.40 44.13 2.09
CA ARG A 178 -15.10 44.54 1.47
C ARG A 178 -13.94 43.53 1.49
N GLU A 179 -13.19 43.26 0.42
CA GLU A 179 -12.72 44.11 -0.68
C GLU A 179 -12.10 43.21 -1.78
N SER A 180 -12.33 43.54 -3.05
CA SER A 180 -11.44 43.32 -4.21
C SER A 180 -10.72 41.97 -4.39
N THR A 181 -11.22 41.12 -5.29
CA THR A 181 -10.41 40.67 -6.44
C THR A 181 -11.33 40.44 -7.63
N ASP A 182 -10.98 41.08 -8.73
CA ASP A 182 -11.60 41.01 -10.05
C ASP A 182 -11.38 39.62 -10.65
N ASP A 183 -12.26 38.67 -10.32
CA ASP A 183 -12.38 37.43 -11.09
C ASP A 183 -13.45 37.70 -12.15
N GLU A 184 -13.01 38.23 -13.29
CA GLU A 184 -13.77 38.23 -14.55
C GLU A 184 -14.29 36.80 -14.78
N CYS A 185 -15.56 36.60 -14.42
CA CYS A 185 -16.32 35.39 -14.69
C CYS A 185 -16.52 35.30 -16.21
N PHE A 186 -15.52 34.74 -16.89
CA PHE A 186 -15.62 34.43 -18.31
C PHE A 186 -16.77 33.43 -18.46
N GLU A 187 -17.90 33.89 -18.98
CA GLU A 187 -19.02 33.03 -19.37
C GLU A 187 -18.47 31.99 -20.33
N THR A 188 -18.33 30.75 -19.85
CA THR A 188 -17.91 29.64 -20.70
C THR A 188 -19.09 29.32 -21.59
N PHE A 189 -19.08 29.85 -22.81
CA PHE A 189 -20.08 29.54 -23.82
C PHE A 189 -20.20 28.02 -23.96
N PRO A 190 -21.41 27.43 -23.86
CA PRO A 190 -21.57 26.01 -24.12
C PRO A 190 -21.13 25.72 -25.55
N GLN A 191 -20.14 24.83 -25.70
CA GLN A 191 -19.59 24.45 -26.99
C GLN A 191 -20.72 24.02 -27.93
N THR A 192 -20.73 24.56 -29.14
CA THR A 192 -21.75 24.22 -30.14
C THR A 192 -21.62 22.75 -30.54
N ILE A 193 -22.75 22.10 -30.89
CA ILE A 193 -22.84 20.66 -31.22
C ILE A 193 -21.77 20.22 -32.25
N HIS A 194 -21.42 21.12 -33.17
CA HIS A 194 -20.40 20.85 -34.19
C HIS A 194 -18.96 20.87 -33.65
N GLU A 195 -18.67 21.69 -32.65
CA GLU A 195 -17.36 21.79 -32.01
C GLU A 195 -17.09 20.59 -31.08
N GLN A 196 -18.16 20.06 -30.46
CA GLN A 196 -18.12 18.84 -29.67
C GLN A 196 -17.91 17.58 -30.53
N ALA A 197 -18.32 17.60 -31.81
CA ALA A 197 -18.18 16.49 -32.75
C ALA A 197 -16.77 16.34 -33.36
N VAL A 198 -15.89 17.34 -33.21
CA VAL A 198 -14.55 17.37 -33.84
C VAL A 198 -13.41 17.18 -32.83
N GLN A 199 -13.67 17.22 -31.53
CA GLN A 199 -12.60 17.02 -30.54
C GLN A 199 -12.14 15.56 -30.51
N PRO A 200 -10.88 15.27 -30.93
CA PRO A 200 -10.36 13.92 -30.82
C PRO A 200 -10.24 13.53 -29.35
N ALA A 201 -10.50 12.27 -29.04
CA ALA A 201 -10.40 11.77 -27.67
C ALA A 201 -9.01 12.07 -27.10
N LYS A 202 -8.95 12.72 -25.93
CA LYS A 202 -7.69 13.15 -25.32
C LYS A 202 -6.96 11.92 -24.77
N ILE A 203 -5.85 11.57 -25.42
CA ILE A 203 -4.97 10.47 -24.99
C ILE A 203 -4.08 10.99 -23.85
N ARG A 204 -4.12 10.31 -22.69
CA ARG A 204 -3.22 10.59 -21.56
C ARG A 204 -2.34 9.37 -21.27
N TYR A 205 -1.05 9.61 -21.17
CA TYR A 205 -0.08 8.61 -20.75
C TYR A 205 0.09 8.66 -19.23
N LYS A 206 0.06 7.49 -18.58
CA LYS A 206 0.29 7.34 -17.15
C LYS A 206 1.50 6.44 -16.89
N ALA A 207 2.54 7.05 -16.34
CA ALA A 207 3.72 6.35 -15.87
C ALA A 207 3.45 5.60 -14.57
N HIS A 208 3.99 4.38 -14.51
CA HIS A 208 3.91 3.46 -13.40
C HIS A 208 5.30 2.91 -13.09
N ILE A 209 5.57 2.66 -11.82
CA ILE A 209 6.78 1.97 -11.38
C ILE A 209 6.39 0.67 -10.70
N VAL A 210 7.05 -0.42 -11.10
CA VAL A 210 6.96 -1.72 -10.45
C VAL A 210 8.34 -2.05 -9.88
N VAL A 211 8.36 -2.45 -8.61
CA VAL A 211 9.57 -2.92 -7.93
C VAL A 211 9.30 -4.32 -7.40
N ILE A 212 10.13 -5.28 -7.81
CA ILE A 212 10.03 -6.67 -7.38
C ILE A 212 11.19 -6.93 -6.44
N LEU A 213 10.87 -7.45 -5.25
CA LEU A 213 11.82 -7.79 -4.20
C LEU A 213 11.81 -9.29 -3.95
N SER A 214 12.99 -9.86 -3.82
CA SER A 214 13.20 -11.29 -3.56
C SER A 214 14.41 -11.51 -2.65
N ARG A 215 14.41 -12.63 -1.92
CA ARG A 215 15.54 -13.13 -1.13
C ARG A 215 16.48 -14.02 -1.96
N VAL A 216 16.03 -14.45 -3.15
CA VAL A 216 16.75 -15.30 -4.10
C VAL A 216 16.81 -14.64 -5.48
N PRO A 217 17.84 -14.91 -6.30
CA PRO A 217 17.90 -14.35 -7.65
C PRO A 217 16.75 -14.90 -8.52
N LEU A 218 16.17 -14.02 -9.34
CA LEU A 218 15.08 -14.32 -10.28
C LEU A 218 15.66 -14.31 -11.69
N GLU A 219 16.18 -15.45 -12.13
CA GLU A 219 16.85 -15.58 -13.43
C GLU A 219 15.89 -15.27 -14.60
N GLU A 220 14.60 -15.51 -14.40
CA GLU A 220 13.53 -15.24 -15.38
C GLU A 220 13.40 -13.75 -15.73
N LEU A 221 13.84 -12.86 -14.84
CA LEU A 221 13.75 -11.41 -15.03
C LEU A 221 15.05 -10.79 -15.52
N LYS A 222 16.20 -11.49 -15.39
CA LYS A 222 17.50 -10.94 -15.81
C LYS A 222 17.62 -10.81 -17.33
N SER A 223 16.93 -11.67 -18.08
CA SER A 223 16.92 -11.68 -19.54
C SER A 223 15.89 -10.73 -20.16
N GLU A 224 15.04 -10.09 -19.35
CA GLU A 224 13.96 -9.26 -19.86
C GLU A 224 14.46 -7.86 -20.22
N PRO A 225 14.03 -7.31 -21.37
CA PRO A 225 14.33 -5.94 -21.72
C PRO A 225 13.64 -4.98 -20.74
N ASN A 226 14.28 -3.84 -20.45
CA ASN A 226 13.75 -2.78 -19.60
C ASN A 226 13.55 -3.17 -18.12
N ILE A 227 14.32 -4.13 -17.61
CA ILE A 227 14.40 -4.43 -16.17
C ILE A 227 15.80 -4.08 -15.67
N SER A 228 15.89 -3.23 -14.64
CA SER A 228 17.16 -2.95 -13.96
C SER A 228 17.28 -3.79 -12.70
N VAL A 229 18.46 -4.36 -12.43
CA VAL A 229 18.72 -5.21 -11.26
C VAL A 229 19.61 -4.47 -10.26
N GLN A 230 19.26 -4.55 -8.97
CA GLN A 230 20.08 -4.09 -7.85
C GLN A 230 20.15 -5.20 -6.79
N THR A 231 21.30 -5.37 -6.13
CA THR A 231 21.49 -6.39 -5.09
C THR A 231 22.56 -5.98 -4.09
N ASN A 232 22.49 -6.49 -2.86
CA ASN A 232 23.56 -6.44 -1.86
C ASN A 232 24.40 -7.74 -1.80
N GLU A 233 24.21 -8.67 -2.73
CA GLU A 233 24.83 -10.01 -2.69
C GLU A 233 26.35 -9.96 -2.42
N GLN A 234 27.08 -9.16 -3.18
CA GLN A 234 28.54 -9.03 -3.05
C GLN A 234 28.96 -8.53 -1.65
N HIS A 235 28.19 -7.62 -1.08
CA HIS A 235 28.46 -7.09 0.26
C HIS A 235 28.24 -8.16 1.33
N ILE A 236 27.15 -8.92 1.23
CA ILE A 236 26.87 -10.02 2.16
C ILE A 236 27.91 -11.13 2.03
N ASP A 237 28.28 -11.51 0.80
CA ASP A 237 29.31 -12.53 0.57
C ASP A 237 30.67 -12.10 1.13
N TYR A 238 31.02 -10.82 1.01
CA TYR A 238 32.21 -10.27 1.65
C TYR A 238 32.15 -10.39 3.19
N LEU A 239 31.03 -10.01 3.82
CA LEU A 239 30.87 -10.13 5.28
C LEU A 239 31.01 -11.59 5.74
N TRP A 240 30.43 -12.53 4.99
CA TRP A 240 30.54 -13.96 5.25
C TRP A 240 31.97 -14.47 5.12
N ARG A 241 32.68 -14.11 4.03
CA ARG A 241 34.09 -14.47 3.85
C ARG A 241 34.97 -13.90 4.94
N LYS A 242 34.74 -12.65 5.35
CA LYS A 242 35.47 -12.01 6.45
C LYS A 242 35.25 -12.75 7.77
N LYS A 243 34.00 -13.12 8.08
CA LYS A 243 33.64 -13.90 9.29
C LYS A 243 34.30 -15.28 9.33
N MET A 244 34.53 -15.89 8.15
CA MET A 244 35.20 -17.17 7.97
C MET A 244 36.74 -17.06 7.89
N GLY A 245 37.31 -15.85 7.97
CA GLY A 245 38.75 -15.64 7.80
C GLY A 245 39.27 -15.82 6.37
N LEU A 246 38.38 -15.80 5.36
CA LEU A 246 38.68 -16.01 3.94
C LEU A 246 38.86 -14.70 3.15
N ALA A 247 38.72 -13.55 3.83
CA ALA A 247 38.96 -12.22 3.28
C ALA A 247 39.67 -11.36 4.34
N GLY A 248 40.78 -10.74 3.96
CA GLY A 248 41.58 -9.80 4.77
C GLY A 248 41.21 -8.35 4.49
#